data_AF-A0A7Y3DFL7-F1
#
_entry.id   AF-A0A7Y3DFL7-F1
#
_cell.length_a   1.000
_cell.length_b   1.000
_cell.length_c   1.000
_cell.angle_alpha   90.00
_cell.angle_beta   90.00
_cell.angle_gamma   90.00
#
_symmetry.space_group_name_H-M   'P 1'
#
loop_
_entity.id
_entity.type
_entity.pdbx_description
1 polymer ?
#
loop_
_entity_poly.entity_id
_entity_poly.type
_entity_poly.pdbx_seq_one_letter_code
_entity_poly.pdbx_strand_id
1 'polypeptide(L)'
;MLHPVLEEAVDTLLTVWRHYDDVTRRRAEHRVRAAARHKLDLERSRVNRLRRGLHPETRELEEVAFSVRCPSLDAPVFIRESDRTGDDYACPCGDVVARPVAVFPPAEMT
;
A
#
# COMPACT_ATOMS: atom_id res chain seq x y z
N MET A 1 -8.65 15.94 -9.64
CA MET A 1 -7.56 16.67 -10.33
C MET A 1 -6.27 16.30 -9.61
N LEU A 2 -5.26 15.78 -10.31
CA LEU A 2 -4.01 15.36 -9.68
C LEU A 2 -3.18 16.60 -9.30
N HIS A 3 -2.33 16.46 -8.28
CA HIS A 3 -1.35 17.51 -7.96
C HIS A 3 -0.39 17.68 -9.16
N PRO A 4 -0.07 18.92 -9.61
CA PRO A 4 0.70 19.13 -10.84
C PRO A 4 2.03 18.37 -10.90
N VAL A 5 2.74 18.29 -9.77
CA VAL A 5 4.00 17.52 -9.65
C VAL A 5 3.81 16.02 -9.81
N LEU A 6 2.66 15.48 -9.39
CA LEU A 6 2.32 14.07 -9.57
C LEU A 6 1.93 13.79 -11.01
N GLU A 7 1.21 14.71 -11.65
CA GLU A 7 0.83 14.63 -13.06
C GLU A 7 2.06 14.58 -13.97
N GLU A 8 3.01 15.51 -13.80
CA GLU A 8 4.28 15.52 -14.54
C GLU A 8 5.08 14.22 -14.35
N ALA A 9 5.09 13.69 -13.12
CA ALA A 9 5.78 12.43 -12.81
C ALA A 9 5.10 11.23 -13.48
N VAL A 10 3.77 11.22 -13.56
CA VAL A 10 3.01 10.19 -14.29
C VAL A 10 3.27 10.27 -15.79
N ASP A 11 3.29 11.47 -16.37
CA ASP A 11 3.60 11.66 -17.80
C ASP A 11 5.02 11.18 -18.15
N THR A 12 5.98 11.48 -17.27
CA THR A 12 7.35 10.98 -17.39
C THR A 12 7.39 9.46 -17.33
N LEU A 13 6.67 8.85 -16.37
CA LEU A 13 6.56 7.39 -16.25
C LEU A 13 5.95 6.76 -17.51
N LEU A 14 4.88 7.33 -18.04
CA LEU A 14 4.23 6.85 -19.27
C LEU A 14 5.16 6.92 -20.48
N THR A 15 5.96 7.99 -20.58
CA THR A 15 6.97 8.15 -21.63
C THR A 15 8.05 7.06 -21.54
N VAL A 16 8.57 6.81 -20.33
CA VAL A 16 9.57 5.76 -20.10
C VAL A 16 8.99 4.36 -20.33
N TRP A 17 7.74 4.13 -19.96
CA TRP A 17 7.05 2.87 -20.21
C TRP A 17 6.90 2.59 -21.70
N ARG A 18 6.49 3.57 -22.51
CA ARG A 18 6.40 3.43 -23.97
C ARG A 18 7.76 3.10 -24.59
N HIS A 19 8.82 3.73 -24.12
CA HIS A 19 10.18 3.42 -24.56
C HIS A 19 10.58 1.98 -24.21
N TYR A 20 10.31 1.53 -22.98
CA TYR A 20 10.56 0.15 -22.58
C TYR A 20 9.78 -0.88 -23.42
N ASP A 21 8.49 -0.59 -23.72
CA ASP A 21 7.66 -1.46 -24.55
C ASP A 21 8.25 -1.58 -25.97
N ASP A 22 8.66 -0.46 -26.57
CA ASP A 22 9.31 -0.43 -27.88
C ASP A 22 10.65 -1.22 -27.89
N VAL A 23 11.50 -1.01 -26.88
CA VAL A 23 12.75 -1.77 -26.70
C VAL A 23 12.49 -3.27 -26.59
N THR A 24 11.42 -3.66 -25.88
CA THR A 24 11.05 -5.07 -25.70
C THR A 24 10.53 -5.69 -27.00
N ARG A 25 9.71 -4.95 -27.76
CA ARG A 25 9.17 -5.40 -29.06
C ARG A 25 10.24 -5.58 -30.13
N ARG A 26 11.27 -4.73 -30.16
CA ARG A 26 12.35 -4.77 -31.18
C ARG A 26 13.39 -5.89 -30.98
N ARG A 27 13.19 -6.81 -30.03
CA ARG A 27 14.16 -7.85 -29.67
C ARG A 27 15.56 -7.28 -29.37
N ALA A 28 15.62 -6.14 -28.69
CA ALA A 28 16.86 -5.50 -28.32
C ALA A 28 17.74 -6.43 -27.45
N GLU A 29 19.05 -6.18 -27.49
CA GLU A 29 20.03 -6.88 -26.66
C GLU A 29 19.65 -6.86 -25.17
N HIS A 30 20.05 -7.90 -24.44
CA HIS A 30 19.71 -8.04 -23.02
C HIS A 30 20.13 -6.83 -22.17
N ARG A 31 21.29 -6.23 -22.46
CA ARG A 31 21.78 -5.04 -21.75
C ARG A 31 20.87 -3.82 -21.93
N VAL A 32 20.39 -3.61 -23.17
CA VAL A 32 19.48 -2.50 -23.50
C VAL A 32 18.14 -2.69 -22.80
N ARG A 33 17.59 -3.92 -22.79
CA ARG A 33 16.38 -4.25 -22.05
C ARG A 33 16.54 -4.02 -20.54
N ALA A 34 17.65 -4.44 -19.96
CA ALA A 34 17.93 -4.25 -18.54
C ALA A 34 18.04 -2.75 -18.16
N ALA A 35 18.71 -1.94 -18.98
CA ALA A 35 18.82 -0.50 -18.76
C ALA A 35 17.45 0.20 -18.88
N ALA A 36 16.65 -0.16 -19.88
CA ALA A 36 15.29 0.37 -20.05
C ALA A 36 14.39 -0.03 -18.87
N ARG A 37 14.50 -1.26 -18.37
CA ARG A 37 13.77 -1.72 -17.19
C ARG A 37 14.18 -0.95 -15.93
N HIS A 38 15.47 -0.77 -15.71
CA HIS A 38 15.98 -0.02 -14.56
C HIS A 38 15.45 1.42 -14.56
N LYS A 39 15.45 2.08 -15.72
CA LYS A 39 14.87 3.42 -15.87
C LYS A 39 13.37 3.45 -15.53
N LEU A 40 12.61 2.45 -15.98
CA LEU A 40 11.19 2.31 -15.64
C LEU A 40 10.99 2.17 -14.13
N ASP A 41 11.79 1.34 -13.46
CA ASP A 41 11.69 1.13 -12.01
C ASP A 41 12.06 2.39 -11.20
N LEU A 42 13.00 3.21 -11.68
CA LEU A 42 13.31 4.51 -11.08
C LEU A 42 12.13 5.49 -11.14
N GLU A 43 11.47 5.62 -12.29
CA GLU A 43 10.30 6.51 -12.42
C GLU A 43 9.08 5.98 -11.65
N ARG A 44 8.87 4.66 -11.60
CA ARG A 44 7.83 4.06 -10.73
C ARG A 44 8.07 4.40 -9.27
N SER A 45 9.32 4.28 -8.83
CA SER A 45 9.75 4.67 -7.48
C SER A 45 9.52 6.15 -7.20
N ARG A 46 9.78 7.04 -8.18
CA ARG A 46 9.51 8.48 -8.08
C ARG A 46 8.03 8.78 -7.89
N VAL A 47 7.16 8.23 -8.75
CA VAL A 47 5.70 8.39 -8.65
C VAL A 47 5.19 7.88 -7.29
N ASN A 48 5.65 6.72 -6.84
CA ASN A 48 5.25 6.16 -5.55
C ASN A 48 5.67 7.06 -4.38
N ARG A 49 6.87 7.66 -4.41
CA ARG A 49 7.31 8.61 -3.38
C ARG A 49 6.46 9.87 -3.38
N LEU A 50 6.16 10.43 -4.55
CA LEU A 50 5.30 11.62 -4.66
C LEU A 50 3.87 11.34 -4.19
N ARG A 51 3.30 10.19 -4.59
CA ARG A 51 1.99 9.74 -4.12
C ARG A 51 1.94 9.67 -2.59
N ARG A 52 2.97 9.07 -1.97
CA ARG A 52 3.08 8.95 -0.51
C ARG A 52 3.28 10.31 0.18
N GLY A 53 4.08 11.21 -0.40
CA GLY A 53 4.33 12.53 0.18
C GLY A 53 3.13 13.47 0.08
N LEU A 54 2.34 13.37 -0.99
CA LEU A 54 1.16 14.21 -1.23
C LEU A 54 -0.09 13.68 -0.54
N HIS A 55 -0.15 12.39 -0.23
CA HIS A 55 -1.27 11.75 0.44
C HIS A 55 -0.82 10.94 1.66
N PRO A 56 -0.36 11.60 2.74
CA PRO A 56 0.05 10.92 3.97
C PRO A 56 -1.12 10.17 4.62
N GLU A 57 -2.33 10.72 4.56
CA GLU A 57 -3.56 10.14 5.14
C GLU A 57 -3.94 8.79 4.49
N THR A 58 -3.63 8.59 3.21
CA THR A 58 -3.92 7.32 2.52
C THR A 58 -3.05 6.19 3.06
N ARG A 59 -1.86 6.47 3.59
CA ARG A 59 -1.04 5.46 4.28
C ARG A 59 -1.68 5.03 5.59
N GLU A 60 -2.19 5.99 6.35
CA GLU A 60 -2.86 5.69 7.61
C GLU A 60 -4.16 4.91 7.39
N LEU A 61 -4.87 5.14 6.28
CA LEU A 61 -6.07 4.37 5.94
C LEU A 61 -5.77 3.00 5.28
N GLU A 62 -4.71 2.89 4.48
CA GLU A 62 -4.30 1.61 3.85
C GLU A 62 -3.66 0.62 4.85
N GLU A 63 -3.01 1.12 5.92
CA GLU A 63 -2.40 0.28 6.98
C GLU A 63 -3.38 -0.14 8.08
N VAL A 64 -4.62 0.36 8.07
CA VAL A 64 -5.64 0.05 9.07
C VAL A 64 -6.37 -1.22 8.69
N ALA A 65 -6.23 -2.23 9.54
CA ALA A 65 -6.92 -3.51 9.40
C ALA A 65 -8.43 -3.32 9.64
N PHE A 66 -8.81 -2.55 10.66
CA PHE A 66 -10.20 -2.19 10.97
C PHE A 66 -10.27 -1.04 11.99
N SER A 67 -11.44 -0.39 12.08
CA SER A 67 -11.73 0.63 13.10
C SER A 67 -12.64 0.07 14.19
N VAL A 68 -12.32 0.34 15.45
CA VAL A 68 -13.14 -0.07 16.62
C VAL A 68 -13.24 1.07 17.62
N ARG A 69 -14.32 1.17 18.39
CA ARG A 69 -14.44 2.18 19.46
C ARG A 69 -13.71 1.68 20.71
N CYS A 70 -12.73 2.44 21.20
CA CYS A 70 -12.06 2.12 22.46
C CYS A 70 -12.97 2.56 23.63
N PRO A 71 -13.33 1.67 24.57
CA PRO A 71 -14.20 2.03 25.70
C PRO A 71 -13.58 3.07 26.64
N SER A 72 -12.26 3.00 26.85
CA SER A 72 -11.56 3.87 27.80
C SER A 72 -11.35 5.28 27.29
N LEU A 73 -11.14 5.44 25.98
CA LEU A 73 -11.00 6.74 25.32
C LEU A 73 -12.34 7.30 24.82
N ASP A 74 -13.39 6.47 24.82
CA ASP A 74 -14.70 6.73 24.20
C ASP A 74 -14.63 7.30 22.77
N ALA A 75 -13.63 6.85 22.00
CA ALA A 75 -13.31 7.37 20.67
C ALA A 75 -13.09 6.23 19.67
N PRO A 76 -13.37 6.46 18.37
CA PRO A 76 -12.96 5.53 17.33
C PRO A 76 -11.44 5.49 17.25
N VAL A 77 -10.88 4.28 17.27
CA VAL A 77 -9.45 4.04 17.10
C VAL A 77 -9.25 3.16 15.87
N PHE A 78 -8.19 3.48 15.14
CA PHE A 78 -7.82 2.78 13.93
C PHE A 78 -6.72 1.77 14.26
N ILE A 79 -7.02 0.50 14.09
CA ILE A 79 -6.12 -0.60 14.48
C ILE A 79 -5.36 -1.08 13.26
N ARG A 80 -4.04 -1.15 13.39
CA ARG A 80 -3.11 -1.68 12.39
C ARG A 80 -2.74 -3.12 12.74
N GLU A 81 -2.25 -3.89 11.77
CA GLU A 81 -1.76 -5.26 12.03
C GLU A 81 -0.60 -5.26 13.04
N SER A 82 0.20 -4.19 13.09
CA SER A 82 1.27 -4.01 14.08
C SER A 82 0.78 -3.87 15.51
N ASP A 83 -0.49 -3.51 15.72
CA ASP A 83 -1.08 -3.32 17.06
C ASP A 83 -1.57 -4.66 17.66
N ARG A 84 -1.32 -5.76 16.94
CA ARG A 84 -1.59 -7.12 17.39
C ARG A 84 -0.60 -7.52 18.48
N THR A 85 -1.14 -7.82 19.65
CA THR A 85 -0.41 -8.31 20.83
C THR A 85 -0.86 -9.74 21.14
N GLY A 86 -0.11 -10.71 20.61
CA GLY A 86 -0.51 -12.13 20.67
C GLY A 86 -1.69 -12.40 19.74
N ASP A 87 -2.78 -12.91 20.29
CA ASP A 87 -4.04 -13.07 19.56
C ASP A 87 -4.94 -11.86 19.66
N ASP A 88 -4.67 -10.88 20.54
CA ASP A 88 -5.56 -9.73 20.75
C ASP A 88 -5.05 -8.48 20.01
N TYR A 89 -5.94 -7.54 19.70
CA TYR A 89 -5.58 -6.20 19.21
C TYR A 89 -5.72 -5.19 20.34
N ALA A 90 -4.63 -4.46 20.60
CA ALA A 90 -4.59 -3.45 21.65
C ALA A 90 -4.68 -2.04 21.05
N CYS A 91 -5.46 -1.19 21.69
CA CYS A 91 -5.44 0.25 21.46
C CYS A 91 -4.12 0.84 21.99
N PRO A 92 -3.61 1.96 21.46
CA PRO A 92 -2.45 2.66 22.02
C PRO A 92 -2.57 3.04 23.51
N CYS A 93 -3.78 3.12 24.07
CA CYS A 93 -3.98 3.31 25.52
C CYS A 93 -3.66 2.07 26.37
N GLY A 94 -3.38 0.92 25.74
CA GLY A 94 -3.07 -0.36 26.38
C GLY A 94 -4.27 -1.30 26.51
N ASP A 95 -5.49 -0.84 26.21
CA ASP A 95 -6.69 -1.67 26.33
C ASP A 95 -6.89 -2.58 25.13
N VAL A 96 -7.31 -3.82 25.38
CA VAL A 96 -7.71 -4.76 24.33
C VAL A 96 -9.05 -4.31 23.75
N VAL A 97 -9.06 -4.04 22.45
CA VAL A 97 -10.24 -3.53 21.74
C VAL A 97 -10.85 -4.52 20.76
N ALA A 98 -10.11 -5.56 20.36
CA ALA A 98 -10.67 -6.65 19.55
C ALA A 98 -9.92 -7.97 19.78
N ARG A 99 -10.66 -9.08 19.62
CA ARG A 99 -10.11 -10.43 19.52
C ARG A 99 -10.57 -11.04 18.19
N PRO A 100 -9.67 -11.59 17.35
CA PRO A 100 -10.06 -12.36 16.19
C PRO A 100 -10.82 -13.58 16.69
N VAL A 101 -12.12 -13.60 16.42
CA VAL A 101 -12.94 -14.79 16.68
C VAL A 101 -12.40 -15.87 15.76
N ALA A 102 -11.87 -16.95 16.34
CA ALA A 102 -11.57 -18.15 15.59
C ALA A 102 -12.86 -18.56 14.87
N VAL A 103 -12.88 -18.43 13.54
CA VAL A 103 -13.97 -18.95 12.73
C VAL A 103 -13.90 -20.47 12.88
N PHE A 104 -14.68 -21.02 13.81
CA PHE A 104 -14.96 -22.45 13.83
C PHE A 104 -15.59 -22.79 12.48
N PRO A 105 -15.06 -23.77 11.71
CA PRO A 105 -15.77 -24.24 10.53
C PRO A 105 -17.15 -24.76 10.98
N PRO A 106 -18.21 -24.53 10.20
CA PRO A 106 -19.52 -25.09 10.54
C PRO A 106 -19.36 -26.61 10.63
N ALA A 107 -19.74 -27.18 11.78
CA ALA A 107 -19.81 -28.61 11.96
C ALA A 107 -20.66 -29.21 10.83
N GLU A 108 -20.05 -30.04 10.01
CA GLU A 108 -20.75 -30.84 9.01
C GLU A 108 -21.81 -31.68 9.75
N MET A 109 -23.09 -31.40 9.49
CA MET A 109 -24.19 -32.25 9.90
C MET A 109 -24.20 -33.49 9.00
N THR A 110 -23.73 -34.61 9.54
CA THR A 110 -24.07 -35.97 9.08
C THR A 110 -24.62 -36.77 10.25
#